data_AF-A0A2U3KQJ6-F1
#
_entry.id   AF-A0A2U3KQJ6-F1
#
_cell.length_a   1.000
_cell.length_b   1.000
_cell.length_c   1.000
_cell.angle_alpha   90.00
_cell.angle_beta   90.00
_cell.angle_gamma   90.00
#
_symmetry.space_group_name_H-M   'P 1'
#
loop_
_entity.id
_entity.type
_entity.pdbx_description
1 polymer ?
#
loop_
_entity_poly.entity_id
_entity_poly.type
_entity_poly.pdbx_seq_one_letter_code
_entity_poly.pdbx_strand_id
1 'polypeptide(L)'
;MSANNKRNPDDLGSNSVGQSGDSQQISDVAGADSESVKELVEEGNAFEADAIDGVENAKDPDISEVTTREVPEDDVPQEYLNDDERVA
;
A
#
# COMPACT_ATOMS: atom_id res chain seq x y z
N MET A 1 -17.09 53.96 -5.01
CA MET A 1 -17.66 53.42 -6.26
C MET A 1 -16.52 52.96 -7.17
N SER A 2 -16.63 51.71 -7.63
CA SER A 2 -16.00 51.03 -8.76
C SER A 2 -14.48 51.00 -9.00
N ALA A 3 -14.01 49.75 -9.15
CA ALA A 3 -12.74 49.25 -9.62
C ALA A 3 -12.47 49.51 -11.12
N ASN A 4 -11.22 49.36 -11.57
CA ASN A 4 -10.84 48.28 -12.51
C ASN A 4 -9.38 48.32 -13.02
N ASN A 5 -8.77 47.12 -12.99
CA ASN A 5 -7.89 46.51 -14.00
C ASN A 5 -6.36 46.74 -13.97
N LYS A 6 -5.62 45.73 -13.49
CA LYS A 6 -4.65 45.02 -14.36
C LYS A 6 -4.33 43.61 -13.85
N ARG A 7 -4.52 42.63 -14.74
CA ARG A 7 -4.20 41.20 -14.61
C ARG A 7 -2.69 40.99 -14.48
N ASN A 8 -2.25 40.08 -13.60
CA ASN A 8 -1.50 38.91 -14.05
C ASN A 8 -1.57 37.76 -13.02
N PRO A 9 -1.83 36.52 -13.46
CA PRO A 9 -1.80 35.34 -12.62
C PRO A 9 -0.39 34.76 -12.67
N ASP A 10 0.46 35.19 -11.73
CA ASP A 10 1.72 34.49 -11.48
C ASP A 10 1.36 33.26 -10.62
N ASP A 11 1.02 32.16 -11.28
CA ASP A 11 1.96 31.15 -11.81
C ASP A 11 2.30 30.13 -10.73
N LEU A 12 1.28 29.39 -10.33
CA LEU A 12 1.42 28.02 -9.85
C LEU A 12 0.31 27.25 -10.54
N GLY A 13 0.56 26.91 -11.81
CA GLY A 13 -0.34 26.05 -12.56
C GLY A 13 -0.67 24.80 -11.75
N SER A 14 -1.93 24.38 -11.77
CA SER A 14 -2.44 23.14 -11.18
C SER A 14 -1.77 21.86 -11.72
N ASN A 15 -0.74 22.04 -12.54
CA ASN A 15 0.08 21.08 -13.26
C ASN A 15 1.54 21.03 -12.74
N SER A 16 1.84 21.65 -11.58
CA SER A 16 3.22 21.76 -11.04
C SER A 16 3.59 20.80 -9.90
N VAL A 17 2.74 19.85 -9.52
CA VAL A 17 3.11 18.80 -8.55
C VAL A 17 2.76 17.40 -9.08
N GLY A 18 3.67 16.84 -9.88
CA GLY A 18 4.16 15.48 -9.66
C GLY A 18 3.21 14.27 -9.78
N GLN A 19 2.16 14.32 -10.61
CA GLN A 19 1.46 13.11 -11.08
C GLN A 19 1.62 12.98 -12.60
N SER A 20 2.86 12.98 -13.07
CA SER A 20 3.21 12.84 -14.49
C SER A 20 3.05 11.41 -15.04
N GLY A 21 2.32 10.54 -14.33
CA GLY A 21 2.04 9.16 -14.75
C GLY A 21 0.73 9.01 -15.52
N ASP A 22 -0.30 9.81 -15.21
CA ASP A 22 -1.66 9.65 -15.78
C ASP A 22 -1.75 9.99 -17.28
N SER A 23 -0.81 10.79 -17.80
CA SER A 23 -0.78 11.16 -19.22
C SER A 23 -0.18 10.09 -20.14
N GLN A 24 0.46 9.06 -19.59
CA GLN A 24 1.19 8.07 -20.40
C GLN A 24 0.32 6.91 -20.86
N GLN A 25 -0.99 6.89 -20.52
CA GLN A 25 -1.94 5.85 -20.93
C GLN A 25 -1.33 4.43 -20.73
N ILE A 26 -0.51 4.30 -19.68
CA ILE A 26 0.11 3.03 -19.32
C ILE A 26 -1.04 2.19 -18.79
N SER A 27 -1.23 1.02 -19.38
CA SER A 27 -2.28 0.12 -18.95
C SER A 27 -2.06 -0.26 -17.48
N ASP A 28 -3.10 -0.12 -16.66
CA ASP A 28 -3.11 -0.66 -15.28
C ASP A 28 -3.09 -2.20 -15.26
N VAL A 29 -3.34 -2.81 -16.42
CA VAL A 29 -3.17 -4.25 -16.63
C VAL A 29 -1.67 -4.52 -16.67
N ALA A 30 -1.17 -5.24 -15.65
CA ALA A 30 0.18 -5.78 -15.64
C ALA A 30 0.43 -6.52 -16.97
N GLY A 31 1.44 -6.08 -17.73
CA GLY A 31 1.78 -6.65 -19.03
C GLY A 31 2.48 -8.01 -18.95
N ALA A 32 2.80 -8.47 -17.74
CA ALA A 32 3.32 -9.81 -17.47
C ALA A 32 2.15 -10.70 -17.02
N ASP A 33 2.01 -11.86 -17.65
CA ASP A 33 1.17 -12.93 -17.10
C ASP A 33 1.66 -13.26 -15.68
N SER A 34 0.75 -13.67 -14.79
CA SER A 34 1.14 -14.09 -13.43
C SER A 34 2.17 -15.23 -13.51
N GLU A 35 3.34 -15.01 -12.93
CA GLU A 35 4.40 -16.02 -12.84
C GLU A 35 4.00 -17.14 -11.86
N SER A 36 4.47 -18.36 -12.14
CA SER A 36 4.29 -19.49 -11.22
C SER A 36 5.37 -19.49 -10.12
N VAL A 37 5.08 -20.06 -8.94
CA VAL A 37 6.10 -20.32 -7.89
C VAL A 37 7.36 -20.97 -8.46
N LYS A 38 7.21 -21.93 -9.38
CA LYS A 38 8.35 -22.60 -10.02
C LYS A 38 9.21 -21.64 -10.83
N GLU A 39 8.58 -20.72 -11.57
CA GLU A 39 9.26 -19.74 -12.40
C GLU A 39 10.03 -18.75 -11.54
N LEU A 40 9.42 -18.24 -10.46
CA LEU A 40 10.07 -17.36 -9.49
C LEU A 40 11.31 -18.00 -8.85
N VAL A 41 11.25 -19.29 -8.51
CA VAL A 41 12.43 -20.02 -8.00
C VAL A 41 13.51 -20.14 -9.07
N GLU A 42 13.15 -20.43 -10.32
CA GLU A 42 14.10 -20.56 -11.43
C GLU A 42 14.77 -19.22 -11.79
N GLU A 43 14.08 -18.10 -11.63
CA GLU A 43 14.64 -16.74 -11.81
C GLU A 43 15.45 -16.24 -10.60
N GLY A 44 15.38 -16.93 -9.46
CA GLY A 44 16.11 -16.57 -8.24
C GLY A 44 15.33 -15.66 -7.28
N ASN A 45 14.04 -15.44 -7.52
CA ASN A 45 13.12 -14.68 -6.67
C ASN A 45 12.55 -15.58 -5.56
N ALA A 46 13.44 -16.18 -4.76
CA ALA A 46 13.07 -17.19 -3.78
C ALA A 46 12.22 -16.63 -2.62
N PHE A 47 12.38 -15.35 -2.28
CA PHE A 47 11.60 -14.72 -1.21
C PHE A 47 10.15 -14.49 -1.64
N GLU A 48 9.96 -14.01 -2.86
CA GLU A 48 8.66 -13.80 -3.49
C GLU A 48 7.96 -15.15 -3.72
N ALA A 49 8.70 -16.17 -4.16
CA ALA A 49 8.19 -17.52 -4.33
C ALA A 49 7.63 -18.11 -3.03
N ASP A 50 8.34 -17.96 -1.91
CA ASP A 50 7.91 -18.45 -0.59
C ASP A 50 6.63 -17.75 -0.11
N ALA A 51 6.54 -16.42 -0.33
CA ALA A 51 5.35 -15.65 -0.01
C ALA A 51 4.13 -16.11 -0.82
N ILE A 52 4.28 -16.35 -2.13
CA ILE A 52 3.19 -16.83 -2.99
C ILE A 52 2.82 -18.28 -2.66
N ASP A 53 3.80 -19.15 -2.43
CA ASP A 53 3.56 -20.55 -2.06
C ASP A 53 2.72 -20.66 -0.78
N GLY A 54 2.99 -19.80 0.21
CA GLY A 54 2.20 -19.72 1.45
C GLY A 54 0.75 -19.29 1.23
N VAL A 55 0.48 -18.47 0.21
CA VAL A 55 -0.88 -18.03 -0.15
C VAL A 55 -1.61 -19.09 -0.97
N GLU A 56 -0.96 -19.67 -1.98
CA GLU A 56 -1.56 -20.66 -2.88
C GLU A 56 -1.84 -22.00 -2.17
N ASN A 57 -0.98 -22.38 -1.23
CA ASN A 57 -1.14 -23.60 -0.42
C ASN A 57 -1.77 -23.32 0.96
N ALA A 58 -2.33 -22.13 1.17
CA ALA A 58 -3.02 -21.81 2.40
C ALA A 58 -4.19 -22.79 2.62
N LYS A 59 -4.34 -23.26 3.86
CA LYS A 59 -5.51 -24.03 4.26
C LYS A 59 -6.74 -23.15 4.21
N ASP A 60 -7.91 -23.78 4.07
CA ASP A 60 -9.18 -23.07 4.12
C ASP A 60 -9.30 -22.25 5.42
N PRO A 61 -9.63 -20.95 5.34
CA PRO A 61 -9.63 -20.05 6.49
C PRO A 61 -10.60 -20.48 7.58
N ASP A 62 -11.70 -21.16 7.24
CA ASP A 62 -12.68 -21.65 8.22
C ASP A 62 -12.21 -22.95 8.91
N ILE A 63 -11.14 -23.56 8.41
CA ILE A 63 -10.61 -24.85 8.88
C ILE A 63 -9.28 -24.69 9.63
N SER A 64 -8.51 -23.63 9.37
CA SER A 64 -7.21 -23.42 10.03
C SER A 64 -7.25 -22.37 11.14
N GLU A 65 -6.85 -22.77 12.34
CA GLU A 65 -6.60 -21.86 13.47
C GLU A 65 -5.42 -20.91 13.15
N VAL A 66 -5.56 -19.65 13.54
CA VAL A 66 -4.50 -18.64 13.45
C VAL A 66 -3.65 -18.64 14.72
N THR A 67 -2.32 -18.60 14.56
CA THR A 67 -1.42 -18.41 15.71
C THR A 67 -1.28 -16.92 15.99
N THR A 68 -1.76 -16.48 17.15
CA THR A 68 -1.60 -15.09 17.59
C THR A 68 -0.26 -14.92 18.34
N ARG A 69 0.28 -13.71 18.30
CA ARG A 69 1.45 -13.32 19.07
C ARG A 69 1.14 -12.05 19.85
N GLU A 70 1.35 -12.08 21.16
CA GLU A 70 1.22 -10.93 22.03
C GLU A 70 2.55 -10.17 22.12
N VAL A 71 2.46 -8.84 22.17
CA VAL A 71 3.59 -7.92 22.38
C VAL A 71 3.41 -7.20 23.71
N PRO A 72 4.48 -6.74 24.38
CA PRO A 72 4.37 -5.94 25.61
C PRO A 72 3.51 -4.69 25.39
N GLU A 73 2.76 -4.27 26.41
CA GLU A 73 1.88 -3.09 26.35
C GLU A 73 2.63 -1.81 25.94
N ASP A 74 3.89 -1.66 26.36
CA ASP A 74 4.75 -0.52 25.98
C ASP A 74 5.09 -0.45 24.49
N ASP A 75 5.06 -1.59 23.78
CA ASP A 75 5.34 -1.70 22.34
C ASP A 75 4.05 -1.61 21.49
N VAL A 76 2.88 -1.45 22.13
CA VAL A 76 1.59 -1.27 21.45
C VAL A 76 1.41 0.22 21.09
N PRO A 77 1.10 0.55 19.83
CA PRO A 77 0.80 1.93 19.45
C PRO A 77 -0.36 2.51 20.27
N GLN A 78 -0.27 3.80 20.58
CA GLN A 78 -1.21 4.49 21.46
C GLN A 78 -2.66 4.44 20.96
N GLU A 79 -2.87 4.26 19.66
CA GLU A 79 -4.18 4.09 19.01
C GLU A 79 -4.92 2.80 19.43
N TYR A 80 -4.21 1.82 19.98
CA TYR A 80 -4.76 0.52 20.37
C TYR A 80 -4.79 0.29 21.88
N LEU A 81 -4.20 1.19 22.68
CA LEU A 81 -4.32 1.16 24.13
C LEU A 81 -5.71 1.67 24.52
N ASN A 82 -6.40 0.93 25.40
CA ASN A 82 -7.76 1.26 25.80
C ASN A 82 -7.82 2.65 26.46
N ASP A 83 -8.82 3.45 26.09
CA ASP A 83 -8.97 4.83 26.61
C ASP A 83 -9.15 4.90 28.13
N ASP A 84 -9.56 3.80 28.78
CA ASP A 84 -9.71 3.71 30.23
C ASP A 84 -8.37 3.82 30.99
N GLU A 85 -7.24 3.56 30.34
CA GLU A 85 -5.89 3.74 30.91
C GLU A 85 -5.34 5.17 30.75
N ARG A 86 -6.00 6.01 29.94
CA ARG A 86 -5.60 7.41 29.70
C ARG A 86 -6.07 8.37 30.80
N VAL A 87 -6.73 7.87 31.85
CA VAL A 87 -7.27 8.65 32.97
C VAL A 87 -6.56 8.28 34.26
N ALA A 88 -5.33 8.78 34.44
CA ALA A 88 -4.65 8.84 35.72
C ALA A 88 -3.87 10.16 35.84
#